data_AF-A0A2N2KY90-F1
#
_entry.id   AF-A0A2N2KY90-F1
#
_cell.length_a   1.000
_cell.length_b   1.000
_cell.length_c   1.000
_cell.angle_alpha   90.00
_cell.angle_beta   90.00
_cell.angle_gamma   90.00
#
_symmetry.space_group_name_H-M   'P 1'
#
loop_
_entity.id
_entity.type
_entity.pdbx_description
1 polymer ?
#
loop_
_entity_poly.entity_id
_entity_poly.type
_entity_poly.pdbx_seq_one_letter_code
_entity_poly.pdbx_strand_id
1 'polypeptide(L)'
;MPVFDRMEFPRKYKLKDSLLILALLAIGFGIWLNNSSQRKITEQVLISDIRIENSGSQFIELSYQVENRLSKDQELRILVRVYDAKGAELASAMYMAEFPAKSLQRYTKMLDKLNRSLEEGEIPARAEVSIYTRKVF
;
A
#
# COMPACT_ATOMS: atom_id res chain seq x y z
N MET A 1 -34.60 0.48 -62.89
CA MET A 1 -34.48 0.89 -61.47
C MET A 1 -33.07 0.57 -61.01
N PRO A 2 -32.35 1.49 -60.35
CA PRO A 2 -31.00 1.18 -59.88
C PRO A 2 -31.09 0.24 -58.67
N VAL A 3 -30.28 -0.81 -58.66
CA VAL A 3 -30.16 -1.76 -57.55
C VAL A 3 -29.12 -1.18 -56.59
N PHE A 4 -29.57 -0.72 -55.42
CA PHE A 4 -28.68 -0.26 -54.37
C PHE A 4 -28.10 -1.47 -53.65
N ASP A 5 -26.80 -1.67 -53.80
CA ASP A 5 -26.03 -2.69 -53.09
C ASP A 5 -25.95 -2.30 -51.61
N ARG A 6 -26.52 -3.11 -50.72
CA ARG A 6 -26.54 -2.82 -49.28
C ARG A 6 -25.21 -3.25 -48.70
N MET A 7 -24.43 -2.32 -48.12
CA MET A 7 -23.24 -2.68 -47.34
C MET A 7 -23.64 -3.65 -46.23
N GLU A 8 -23.05 -4.85 -46.22
CA GLU A 8 -23.24 -5.82 -45.17
C GLU A 8 -22.75 -5.24 -43.84
N PHE A 9 -23.66 -5.03 -42.90
CA PHE A 9 -23.31 -4.60 -41.53
C PHE A 9 -22.21 -5.50 -40.96
N PRO A 10 -21.19 -4.96 -40.27
CA PRO A 10 -20.08 -5.77 -39.79
C PRO A 10 -20.59 -6.84 -38.82
N ARG A 11 -20.42 -8.11 -39.20
CA ARG A 11 -20.80 -9.26 -38.39
C ARG A 11 -20.02 -9.20 -37.08
N LYS A 12 -20.72 -9.04 -35.95
CA LYS A 12 -20.11 -9.19 -34.61
C LYS A 12 -19.73 -10.67 -34.43
N TYR A 13 -18.47 -11.01 -34.68
CA TYR A 13 -17.97 -12.35 -34.44
C TYR A 13 -18.00 -12.65 -32.94
N LYS A 14 -18.78 -13.64 -32.53
CA LYS A 14 -18.72 -14.15 -31.15
C LYS A 14 -17.32 -14.74 -30.94
N LEU A 15 -16.67 -14.33 -29.85
CA LEU A 15 -15.39 -14.91 -29.44
C LEU A 15 -15.58 -16.43 -29.26
N LYS A 16 -14.61 -17.21 -29.75
CA LYS A 16 -14.61 -18.65 -29.52
C LYS A 16 -14.50 -18.92 -28.01
N ASP A 17 -15.24 -19.89 -27.50
CA ASP A 17 -15.26 -20.23 -26.07
C ASP A 17 -13.86 -20.56 -25.53
N SER A 18 -12.98 -21.12 -26.38
CA SER A 18 -11.57 -21.35 -26.04
C SER A 18 -10.79 -20.06 -25.72
N LEU A 19 -11.12 -18.95 -26.38
CA LEU A 19 -10.52 -17.64 -26.17
C LEU A 19 -10.98 -17.04 -24.83
N LEU A 20 -12.24 -17.28 -24.44
CA LEU A 20 -12.77 -16.90 -23.13
C LEU A 20 -12.10 -17.68 -21.99
N ILE A 21 -11.91 -18.99 -22.16
CA ILE A 21 -11.22 -19.84 -21.18
C ILE A 21 -9.76 -19.40 -21.02
N LEU A 22 -9.07 -19.14 -22.14
CA LEU A 22 -7.69 -18.66 -22.11
C LEU A 22 -7.57 -17.31 -21.39
N ALA A 23 -8.51 -16.39 -21.62
CA ALA A 23 -8.54 -15.11 -20.93
C ALA A 23 -8.74 -15.27 -19.41
N LEU A 24 -9.63 -16.17 -18.98
CA LEU A 24 -9.83 -16.47 -17.56
C LEU A 24 -8.56 -17.06 -16.90
N LEU A 25 -7.87 -17.97 -17.59
CA LEU A 25 -6.61 -18.53 -17.10
C LEU A 25 -5.53 -17.46 -16.98
N ALA A 26 -5.43 -16.55 -17.96
CA ALA A 26 -4.47 -15.44 -17.92
C ALA A 26 -4.75 -14.49 -16.74
N ILE A 27 -6.02 -14.19 -16.47
CA ILE A 27 -6.43 -13.38 -15.31
C ILE A 27 -6.04 -14.08 -14.01
N GLY A 28 -6.40 -15.36 -13.87
CA GLY A 28 -6.07 -16.15 -12.67
C GLY A 28 -4.56 -16.24 -12.42
N PHE A 29 -3.77 -16.47 -13.48
CA PHE A 29 -2.31 -16.50 -13.40
C PHE A 29 -1.73 -15.14 -13.01
N GLY A 30 -2.26 -14.04 -13.57
CA GLY A 30 -1.85 -12.68 -13.20
C GLY A 30 -2.09 -12.37 -11.73
N ILE A 31 -3.26 -12.75 -11.20
CA ILE A 31 -3.61 -12.59 -9.78
C ILE A 31 -2.64 -13.41 -8.91
N TRP A 32 -2.39 -14.66 -9.28
CA TRP A 32 -1.48 -15.55 -8.55
C TRP A 32 -0.04 -14.99 -8.49
N LEU A 33 0.49 -14.51 -9.62
CA LEU A 33 1.83 -13.94 -9.70
C LEU A 33 1.96 -12.66 -8.85
N ASN A 34 0.94 -11.80 -8.87
CA ASN A 34 0.90 -10.60 -8.05
C ASN A 34 0.89 -10.94 -6.55
N ASN A 35 0.03 -11.86 -6.11
CA ASN A 35 -0.08 -12.26 -4.70
C ASN A 35 1.24 -12.85 -4.17
N SER A 36 1.93 -13.67 -4.99
CA SER A 36 3.24 -14.22 -4.65
C SER A 36 4.31 -13.13 -4.48
N SER A 37 4.32 -12.13 -5.36
CA SER A 37 5.25 -11.01 -5.29
C SER A 37 5.05 -10.17 -4.02
N GLN A 38 3.80 -9.79 -3.72
CA GLN A 38 3.47 -8.98 -2.55
C GLN A 38 3.80 -9.69 -1.24
N ARG A 39 3.61 -11.01 -1.19
CA ARG A 39 4.00 -11.83 -0.05
C ARG A 39 5.51 -11.77 0.20
N LYS A 40 6.33 -11.90 -0.84
CA LYS A 40 7.79 -11.82 -0.71
C LYS A 40 8.26 -10.46 -0.18
N ILE A 41 7.64 -9.37 -0.66
CA ILE A 41 7.96 -8.02 -0.18
C ILE A 41 7.62 -7.90 1.31
N THR A 42 6.44 -8.35 1.72
CA THR A 42 5.99 -8.27 3.12
C THR A 42 6.86 -9.11 4.06
N GLU A 43 7.37 -10.26 3.60
CA GLU A 43 8.25 -11.14 4.39
C GLU A 43 9.70 -10.62 4.49
N GLN A 44 10.16 -9.82 3.52
CA GLN A 44 11.56 -9.39 3.43
C GLN A 44 11.82 -7.93 3.79
N VAL A 45 10.77 -7.10 3.82
CA VAL A 45 10.87 -5.72 4.32
C VAL A 45 10.33 -5.69 5.74
N LEU A 46 11.21 -5.50 6.71
CA LEU A 46 10.87 -5.52 8.12
C LEU A 46 10.86 -4.10 8.67
N ILE A 47 9.79 -3.76 9.40
CA ILE A 47 9.67 -2.51 10.14
C ILE A 47 9.84 -2.83 11.62
N SER A 48 10.75 -2.14 12.29
CA SER A 48 11.10 -2.38 13.69
C SER A 48 11.40 -1.08 14.42
N ASP A 49 11.60 -1.17 15.74
CA ASP A 49 12.03 -0.05 16.60
C ASP A 49 11.14 1.20 16.45
N ILE A 50 9.81 1.01 16.46
CA ILE A 50 8.84 2.11 16.36
C ILE A 50 8.84 2.86 17.68
N ARG A 51 9.19 4.15 17.66
CA ARG A 51 9.22 5.03 18.82
C ARG A 51 8.54 6.35 18.52
N ILE A 52 7.91 6.91 19.53
CA ILE A 52 7.44 8.29 19.51
C ILE A 52 8.56 9.10 20.16
N GLU A 53 9.22 9.94 19.37
CA GLU A 53 10.37 10.74 19.81
C GLU A 53 9.91 12.03 20.49
N ASN A 54 8.86 12.64 19.94
CA ASN A 54 8.33 13.91 20.41
C ASN A 54 6.84 14.02 20.11
N SER A 55 6.11 14.77 20.92
CA SER A 55 4.70 15.06 20.70
C SER A 55 4.35 16.42 21.27
N GLY A 56 3.64 17.23 20.49
CA GLY A 56 3.03 18.48 20.92
C GLY A 56 1.53 18.46 20.66
N SER A 57 0.82 19.52 21.06
CA SER A 57 -0.64 19.60 20.92
C SER A 57 -1.16 19.44 19.48
N GLN A 58 -0.31 19.72 18.49
CA GLN A 58 -0.64 19.71 17.06
C GLN A 58 0.24 18.79 16.22
N PHE A 59 1.24 18.14 16.80
CA PHE A 59 2.14 17.27 16.03
C PHE A 59 2.60 16.06 16.83
N ILE A 60 2.91 14.98 16.11
CA ILE A 60 3.52 13.78 16.68
C ILE A 60 4.69 13.38 15.80
N GLU A 61 5.87 13.23 16.39
CA GLU A 61 7.08 12.79 15.73
C GLU A 61 7.36 11.34 16.10
N LEU A 62 7.46 10.48 15.08
CA LEU A 62 7.81 9.07 15.24
C LEU A 62 9.10 8.74 14.51
N SER A 63 9.89 7.85 15.11
CA SER A 63 11.00 7.19 14.46
C SER A 63 10.71 5.69 14.31
N TYR A 64 11.21 5.10 13.24
CA TYR A 64 11.12 3.66 12.99
C TYR A 64 12.29 3.22 12.12
N GLN A 65 12.66 1.95 12.24
CA GLN A 65 13.67 1.34 11.39
C GLN A 65 13.00 0.49 10.32
N VAL A 66 13.57 0.55 9.10
CA VAL A 66 13.17 -0.33 8.00
C VAL A 66 14.39 -1.08 7.51
N GLU A 67 14.28 -2.40 7.51
CA GLU A 67 15.25 -3.33 6.93
C GLU A 67 14.70 -3.86 5.61
N ASN A 68 15.33 -3.50 4.49
CA ASN A 68 15.04 -4.12 3.20
C ASN A 68 16.05 -5.22 2.92
N ARG A 69 15.61 -6.49 3.00
CA ARG A 69 16.46 -7.66 2.71
C ARG A 69 16.53 -8.04 1.24
N LEU A 70 15.74 -7.41 0.38
CA LEU A 70 15.72 -7.69 -1.05
C LEU A 70 16.99 -7.13 -1.72
N SER A 71 17.36 -7.74 -2.84
CA SER A 71 18.46 -7.29 -3.70
C SER A 71 18.09 -6.10 -4.60
N LYS A 72 16.87 -5.57 -4.47
CA LYS A 72 16.36 -4.46 -5.27
C LYS A 72 15.77 -3.40 -4.37
N ASP A 73 15.91 -2.15 -4.80
CA ASP A 73 15.24 -1.02 -4.18
C ASP A 73 13.72 -1.23 -4.25
N GLN A 74 13.04 -0.85 -3.18
CA GLN A 74 11.59 -0.99 -3.07
C GLN A 74 10.97 0.37 -2.84
N GLU A 75 10.02 0.73 -3.69
CA GLU A 75 9.13 1.87 -3.46
C GLU A 75 7.84 1.34 -2.82
N LEU A 76 7.63 1.65 -1.54
CA LEU A 76 6.51 1.10 -0.77
C LEU A 76 5.67 2.22 -0.16
N ARG A 77 4.36 1.96 -0.11
CA ARG A 77 3.43 2.79 0.64
C ARG A 77 3.50 2.39 2.11
N ILE A 78 3.86 3.34 2.95
CA ILE A 78 3.86 3.18 4.40
C ILE A 78 2.63 3.85 4.97
N LEU A 79 1.95 3.14 5.86
CA LEU A 79 0.84 3.64 6.63
C LEU A 79 1.27 3.72 8.10
N VAL A 80 1.30 4.94 8.61
CA VAL A 80 1.56 5.25 10.01
C VAL A 80 0.22 5.56 10.68
N ARG A 81 -0.01 4.96 11.85
CA ARG A 81 -1.14 5.25 12.72
C ARG A 81 -0.66 5.45 14.14
N VAL A 82 -1.21 6.45 14.80
CA VAL A 82 -0.92 6.73 16.21
C VAL A 82 -2.23 6.73 16.98
N TYR A 83 -2.21 6.11 18.15
CA TYR A 83 -3.37 5.90 19.00
C TYR A 83 -3.12 6.43 20.42
N ASP A 84 -4.21 6.89 21.04
CA ASP A 84 -4.27 7.20 22.47
C ASP A 84 -4.33 5.90 23.32
N ALA A 85 -4.13 6.01 24.63
CA ALA A 85 -4.27 4.95 25.63
C ALA A 85 -5.64 4.25 25.58
N LYS A 86 -6.70 4.97 25.18
CA LYS A 86 -8.05 4.41 24.98
C LYS A 86 -8.21 3.67 23.65
N GLY A 87 -7.18 3.66 22.80
CA GLY A 87 -7.22 3.04 21.47
C GLY A 87 -7.85 3.89 20.37
N ALA A 88 -8.20 5.16 20.66
CA ALA A 88 -8.68 6.10 19.65
C ALA A 88 -7.53 6.56 18.75
N GLU A 89 -7.78 6.67 17.44
CA GLU A 89 -6.78 7.14 16.48
C GLU A 89 -6.57 8.65 16.60
N LEU A 90 -5.37 9.04 17.02
CA LEU A 90 -4.94 10.43 17.13
C LEU A 90 -4.54 11.01 15.78
N ALA A 91 -3.84 10.22 14.98
CA ALA A 91 -3.37 10.64 13.66
C ALA A 91 -3.07 9.44 12.77
N SER A 92 -3.20 9.64 11.47
CA SER A 92 -2.67 8.73 10.47
C SER A 92 -2.09 9.46 9.28
N ALA A 93 -1.05 8.88 8.70
CA ALA A 93 -0.49 9.35 7.45
C ALA A 93 -0.10 8.18 6.56
N MET A 94 -0.38 8.32 5.27
CA MET A 94 0.10 7.41 4.25
C MET A 94 1.02 8.17 3.30
N TYR A 95 2.19 7.62 3.03
CA TYR A 95 3.15 8.18 2.08
C TYR A 95 3.91 7.08 1.37
N MET A 96 4.49 7.44 0.23
CA MET A 96 5.42 6.58 -0.49
C MET A 96 6.84 6.84 0.01
N ALA A 97 7.62 5.79 0.19
CA ALA A 97 9.03 5.88 0.55
C ALA A 97 9.84 4.85 -0.24
N GLU A 98 11.06 5.23 -0.61
CA GLU A 98 12.03 4.36 -1.26
C GLU A 98 12.98 3.76 -0.22
N PHE A 99 13.14 2.45 -0.28
CA PHE A 99 13.98 1.67 0.62
C PHE A 99 15.09 1.00 -0.20
N PRO A 100 16.35 1.43 -0.06
CA PRO A 100 17.46 0.86 -0.81
C PRO A 100 17.62 -0.64 -0.55
N ALA A 101 18.08 -1.38 -1.55
CA ALA A 101 18.37 -2.80 -1.46
C ALA A 101 19.34 -3.13 -0.31
N LYS A 102 19.12 -4.25 0.39
CA LYS A 102 20.00 -4.78 1.44
C LYS A 102 20.43 -3.73 2.48
N SER A 103 19.51 -2.86 2.87
CA SER A 103 19.80 -1.75 3.77
C SER A 103 18.96 -1.82 5.05
N LEU A 104 19.52 -1.28 6.12
CA LEU A 104 18.82 -0.99 7.37
C LEU A 104 18.94 0.51 7.62
N GLN A 105 17.81 1.22 7.60
CA GLN A 105 17.79 2.66 7.77
C GLN A 105 16.75 3.08 8.81
N ARG A 106 17.07 4.12 9.57
CA ARG A 106 16.13 4.76 10.49
C ARG A 106 15.47 5.92 9.76
N TYR A 107 14.16 5.97 9.84
CA TYR A 107 13.32 7.02 9.28
C TYR A 107 12.59 7.74 10.39
N THR A 108 12.40 9.04 10.20
CA THR A 108 11.61 9.88 11.10
C THR A 108 10.46 10.48 10.30
N LYS A 109 9.26 10.47 10.89
CA LYS A 109 8.07 11.06 10.29
C LYS A 109 7.37 11.95 11.31
N MET A 110 7.13 13.19 10.91
CA MET A 110 6.26 14.11 11.64
C MET A 110 4.84 13.99 11.08
N LEU A 111 3.88 13.83 11.97
CA LEU A 111 2.45 13.87 11.72
C LEU A 111 1.94 15.24 12.18
N ASP A 112 1.61 16.09 11.23
CA ASP A 112 1.10 17.46 11.42
C ASP A 112 -0.44 17.54 11.36
N LYS A 113 -1.07 16.51 10.78
CA LYS A 113 -2.53 16.40 10.67
C LYS A 113 -3.07 15.40 11.67
N LEU A 114 -3.39 15.89 12.86
CA LEU A 114 -4.06 15.10 13.88
C LEU A 114 -5.58 15.09 13.62
N ASN A 115 -6.23 13.94 13.81
CA ASN A 115 -7.68 13.83 13.78
C ASN A 115 -8.32 14.58 14.97
N ARG A 116 -7.59 14.68 16.07
CA ARG A 116 -7.93 15.43 17.29
C ARG A 116 -6.65 15.99 17.90
N SER A 117 -6.70 17.20 18.42
CA SER A 117 -5.59 17.75 19.20
C SER A 117 -5.34 16.94 20.47
N LEU A 118 -4.08 16.81 20.86
CA LEU A 118 -3.69 16.22 22.12
C LEU A 118 -4.09 17.15 23.27
N GLU A 119 -4.66 16.59 24.33
CA GLU A 119 -4.94 17.31 25.57
C GLU A 119 -3.63 17.69 26.28
N GLU A 120 -3.70 18.65 27.20
CA GLU A 120 -2.52 19.13 27.90
C GLU A 120 -1.92 18.02 28.78
N GLY A 121 -0.71 17.57 28.43
CA GLY A 121 -0.06 16.44 29.08
C GLY A 121 -0.47 15.04 28.58
N GLU A 122 -1.30 14.96 27.54
CA GLU A 122 -1.62 13.68 26.88
C GLU A 122 -0.43 13.20 26.04
N ILE A 123 0.03 11.99 26.30
CA ILE A 123 1.15 11.36 25.59
C ILE A 123 0.58 10.25 24.70
N PRO A 124 0.93 10.20 23.40
CA PRO A 124 0.48 9.12 22.53
C PRO A 124 0.97 7.77 23.06
N ALA A 125 0.05 6.82 23.22
CA ALA A 125 0.35 5.55 23.89
C ALA A 125 0.91 4.49 22.94
N ARG A 126 0.47 4.49 21.68
CA ARG A 126 0.83 3.45 20.72
C ARG A 126 1.00 4.02 19.32
N ALA A 127 2.08 3.62 18.65
CA ALA A 127 2.29 3.86 17.23
C ALA A 127 2.37 2.53 16.47
N GLU A 128 1.81 2.51 15.27
CA GLU A 128 1.82 1.39 14.36
C GLU A 128 2.31 1.87 13.00
N VAL A 129 3.30 1.20 12.45
CA VAL A 129 3.84 1.48 11.11
C VAL A 129 3.74 0.19 10.31
N SER A 130 3.02 0.26 9.20
CA SER A 130 2.70 -0.91 8.38
C SER A 130 2.93 -0.62 6.90
N ILE A 131 3.29 -1.67 6.16
CA ILE A 131 3.37 -1.60 4.70
C ILE A 131 1.93 -1.72 4.16
N TYR A 132 1.46 -0.68 3.49
CA TYR A 132 0.15 -0.71 2.87
C TYR A 132 0.20 -1.53 1.57
N THR A 133 -0.33 -2.74 1.64
CA THR A 133 -0.51 -3.61 0.47
C THR A 133 -1.92 -3.48 -0.06
N ARG A 134 -2.08 -3.15 -1.35
CA ARG A 134 -3.38 -3.24 -2.02
C ARG A 134 -3.70 -4.71 -2.22
N LYS A 135 -4.60 -5.26 -1.40
CA LYS A 135 -5.16 -6.59 -1.66
C LYS A 135 -5.97 -6.53 -2.94
N VAL A 136 -5.56 -7.32 -3.93
CA VAL A 136 -6.39 -7.63 -5.09
C VAL A 136 -7.10 -8.93 -4.73
N PHE A 137 -8.42 -8.94 -4.86
CA PHE A 137 -9.34 -9.99 -4.42
C PHE A 137 -8.88 -11.42 -4.75
#